data_AF-A0A4U3CKA1-F1
#
_entry.id   AF-A0A4U3CKA1-F1
#
_cell.length_a   1.000
_cell.length_b   1.000
_cell.length_c   1.000
_cell.angle_alpha   90.00
_cell.angle_beta   90.00
_cell.angle_gamma   90.00
#
_symmetry.space_group_name_H-M   'P 1'
#
loop_
_entity.id
_entity.type
_entity.pdbx_description
1 polymer ?
#
loop_
_entity_poly.entity_id
_entity_poly.type
_entity_poly.pdbx_seq_one_letter_code
_entity_poly.pdbx_strand_id
1 'polypeptide(L)'
;MHDYPAGRFAVWTTAWLAGRTSYDEALDAVTGETAHRVSGLPDTDGAVPLGAALTALRGLGERRLRLVLPVPGDVRGLPAVPGLAAAALASGQAAVGERVALVPEPLGPEVVQWTAFSLDGALPPPPPAEGTLRSASGALDLAITESARTLAQLDLARWHPEVPGLLADLARPKPAPGLPQDHDPLALSILGRALRVAAVLDLALADAPGGAVTSGQAARRDAVLRPLGDAVREAVTAAYNALPR
;
A
#
# COMPACT_ATOMS: atom_id res chain seq x y z
N MET A 1 -6.29 -7.69 8.25
CA MET A 1 -4.99 -7.69 7.53
C MET A 1 -4.92 -6.35 6.85
N HIS A 2 -3.84 -5.60 7.02
CA HIS A 2 -3.66 -4.31 6.34
C HIS A 2 -3.67 -4.56 4.83
N ASP A 3 -4.70 -4.10 4.12
CA ASP A 3 -4.86 -4.33 2.67
C ASP A 3 -4.47 -3.07 1.90
N TYR A 4 -3.82 -3.26 0.76
CA TYR A 4 -3.44 -2.20 -0.17
C TYR A 4 -4.11 -2.44 -1.53
N PRO A 5 -5.42 -2.14 -1.69
CA PRO A 5 -6.11 -2.24 -2.96
C PRO A 5 -5.36 -1.54 -4.10
N ALA A 6 -4.79 -0.35 -3.87
CA ALA A 6 -4.01 0.36 -4.88
C ALA A 6 -2.75 -0.40 -5.31
N GLY A 7 -2.09 -1.10 -4.38
CA GLY A 7 -0.92 -1.92 -4.66
C GLY A 7 -1.26 -3.10 -5.55
N ARG A 8 -2.32 -3.83 -5.17
CA ARG A 8 -2.86 -4.95 -5.95
C ARG A 8 -3.33 -4.48 -7.33
N PHE A 9 -4.06 -3.37 -7.42
CA PHE A 9 -4.48 -2.78 -8.69
C PHE A 9 -3.28 -2.43 -9.57
N ALA A 10 -2.27 -1.75 -9.03
CA ALA A 10 -1.11 -1.31 -9.79
C ALA A 10 -0.33 -2.49 -10.39
N VAL A 11 -0.05 -3.52 -9.59
CA VAL A 11 0.78 -4.65 -10.02
C VAL A 11 0.06 -5.56 -11.03
N TRP A 12 -1.22 -5.88 -10.81
CA TRP A 12 -1.99 -6.75 -11.70
C TRP A 12 -2.36 -6.04 -13.00
N THR A 13 -2.74 -4.76 -12.94
CA THR A 13 -2.97 -3.97 -14.15
C THR A 13 -1.69 -3.86 -14.97
N THR A 14 -0.54 -3.63 -14.33
CA THR A 14 0.76 -3.60 -15.04
C THR A 14 1.09 -4.95 -15.67
N ALA A 15 0.87 -6.06 -14.97
CA ALA A 15 1.08 -7.40 -15.52
C ALA A 15 0.20 -7.66 -16.75
N TRP A 16 -1.07 -7.26 -16.70
CA TRP A 16 -2.01 -7.40 -17.80
C TRP A 16 -1.68 -6.49 -18.99
N LEU A 17 -1.32 -5.22 -18.74
CA LEU A 17 -0.88 -4.28 -19.78
C LEU A 17 0.40 -4.77 -20.48
N ALA A 18 1.29 -5.44 -19.75
CA ALA A 18 2.49 -6.08 -20.28
C ALA A 18 2.24 -7.46 -20.93
N GLY A 19 1.01 -7.96 -20.93
CA GLY A 19 0.65 -9.27 -21.50
C GLY A 19 1.14 -10.49 -20.72
N ARG A 20 1.53 -10.32 -19.44
CA ARG A 20 2.03 -11.40 -18.57
C ARG A 20 0.91 -12.22 -17.90
N THR A 21 -0.30 -11.67 -17.87
CA THR A 21 -1.51 -12.31 -17.31
C THR A 21 -2.72 -11.99 -18.17
N SER A 22 -3.78 -12.78 -18.04
CA SER A 22 -5.05 -12.53 -18.72
C SER A 22 -5.82 -11.37 -18.10
N TYR A 23 -6.82 -10.85 -18.82
CA TYR A 23 -7.71 -9.82 -18.29
C TYR A 23 -8.52 -10.33 -17.09
N ASP A 24 -9.08 -11.53 -17.19
CA ASP A 24 -9.92 -12.12 -16.15
C ASP A 24 -9.12 -12.38 -14.86
N GLU A 25 -7.92 -12.95 -15.00
CA GLU A 25 -7.02 -13.19 -13.85
C GLU A 25 -6.64 -11.88 -13.14
N ALA A 26 -6.33 -10.81 -13.89
CA ALA A 26 -6.04 -9.51 -13.31
C ALA A 26 -7.26 -8.87 -12.64
N LEU A 27 -8.45 -8.99 -13.24
CA LEU A 27 -9.69 -8.46 -12.67
C LEU A 27 -10.04 -9.21 -11.38
N ASP A 28 -10.06 -10.54 -11.40
CA ASP A 28 -10.36 -11.40 -10.25
C ASP A 28 -9.38 -11.15 -9.10
N ALA A 29 -8.09 -11.02 -9.40
CA ALA A 29 -7.08 -10.75 -8.40
C ALA A 29 -7.28 -9.39 -7.72
N VAL A 30 -7.74 -8.36 -8.45
CA VAL A 30 -8.00 -7.05 -7.85
C VAL A 30 -9.29 -7.05 -7.04
N THR A 31 -10.38 -7.56 -7.62
CA THR A 31 -11.72 -7.48 -7.01
C THR A 31 -11.87 -8.39 -5.82
N GLY A 32 -11.28 -9.59 -5.86
CA GLY A 32 -11.50 -10.62 -4.85
C GLY A 32 -13.00 -10.83 -4.61
N GLU A 33 -13.42 -10.69 -3.35
CA GLU A 33 -14.82 -10.85 -2.92
C GLU A 33 -15.60 -9.51 -2.85
N THR A 34 -14.94 -8.37 -3.11
CA THR A 34 -15.57 -7.04 -3.00
C THR A 34 -16.06 -6.53 -4.34
N ALA A 35 -17.07 -5.66 -4.34
CA ALA A 35 -17.55 -4.95 -5.52
C ALA A 35 -16.72 -3.69 -5.77
N HIS A 36 -16.35 -3.42 -7.03
CA HIS A 36 -15.51 -2.28 -7.38
C HIS A 36 -16.19 -1.41 -8.44
N ARG A 37 -16.20 -0.09 -8.20
CA ARG A 37 -16.66 0.92 -9.16
C ARG A 37 -15.65 2.04 -9.30
N VAL A 38 -15.53 2.61 -10.49
CA VAL A 38 -14.57 3.69 -10.80
C VAL A 38 -15.33 4.90 -11.30
N SER A 39 -15.04 6.07 -10.77
CA SER A 39 -15.62 7.35 -11.15
C SER A 39 -14.53 8.32 -11.60
N GLY A 40 -14.89 9.33 -12.40
CA GLY A 40 -13.94 10.36 -12.85
C GLY A 40 -12.99 9.91 -13.97
N LEU A 41 -13.27 8.77 -14.62
CA LEU A 41 -12.52 8.38 -15.81
C LEU A 41 -12.81 9.33 -16.98
N PRO A 42 -11.80 9.65 -17.81
CA PRO A 42 -12.02 10.41 -19.04
C PRO A 42 -13.11 9.78 -19.90
N ASP A 43 -13.93 10.60 -20.54
CA ASP A 43 -14.97 10.19 -21.48
C ASP A 43 -16.03 9.24 -20.89
N THR A 44 -16.23 9.25 -19.57
CA THR A 44 -17.28 8.47 -18.89
C THR A 44 -18.21 9.36 -18.07
N ASP A 45 -19.51 9.10 -18.20
CA ASP A 45 -20.53 9.73 -17.36
C ASP A 45 -20.79 8.87 -16.12
N GLY A 46 -20.35 9.34 -14.96
CA GLY A 46 -20.61 8.68 -13.67
C GLY A 46 -19.65 7.53 -13.33
N ALA A 47 -20.13 6.57 -12.53
CA ALA A 47 -19.32 5.45 -12.07
C ALA A 47 -19.50 4.23 -12.98
N VAL A 48 -18.39 3.64 -13.41
CA VAL A 48 -18.33 2.44 -14.25
C VAL A 48 -17.80 1.24 -13.46
N PRO A 49 -18.10 -0.01 -13.86
CA PRO A 49 -17.48 -1.20 -13.27
C PRO A 49 -15.96 -1.20 -13.46
N LEU A 50 -15.22 -1.80 -12.52
CA LEU A 50 -13.75 -1.88 -12.59
C LEU A 50 -13.22 -2.52 -13.88
N GLY A 51 -13.92 -3.52 -14.41
CA GLY A 51 -13.53 -4.13 -15.68
C GLY A 51 -13.55 -3.16 -16.87
N ALA A 52 -14.59 -2.33 -16.96
CA ALA A 52 -14.66 -1.27 -17.98
C ALA A 52 -13.55 -0.24 -17.78
N ALA A 53 -13.25 0.10 -16.52
CA ALA A 53 -12.13 0.97 -16.19
C ALA A 53 -10.77 0.40 -16.65
N LEU A 54 -10.48 -0.87 -16.38
CA LEU A 54 -9.26 -1.53 -16.84
C LEU A 54 -9.11 -1.43 -18.37
N THR A 55 -10.19 -1.69 -19.10
CA THR A 55 -10.19 -1.57 -20.57
C THR A 55 -9.94 -0.13 -21.03
N ALA A 56 -10.53 0.86 -20.35
CA ALA A 56 -10.27 2.27 -20.61
C ALA A 56 -8.79 2.64 -20.39
N LEU A 57 -8.12 2.11 -19.36
CA LEU A 57 -6.69 2.33 -19.13
C LEU A 57 -5.83 1.90 -20.32
N ARG A 58 -6.11 0.74 -20.91
CA ARG A 58 -5.42 0.28 -22.13
C ARG A 58 -5.70 1.23 -23.30
N GLY A 59 -6.93 1.70 -23.46
CA GLY A 59 -7.31 2.69 -24.49
C GLY A 59 -6.59 4.03 -24.34
N LEU A 60 -6.34 4.46 -23.10
CA LEU A 60 -5.56 5.66 -22.76
C LEU A 60 -4.05 5.49 -23.02
N GLY A 61 -3.59 4.29 -23.38
CA GLY A 61 -2.19 4.00 -23.65
C GLY A 61 -1.35 3.78 -22.39
N GLU A 62 -1.99 3.51 -21.24
CA GLU A 62 -1.26 3.17 -20.01
C GLU A 62 -0.40 1.92 -20.23
N ARG A 63 0.82 1.95 -19.71
CA ARG A 63 1.75 0.81 -19.80
C ARG A 63 2.09 0.21 -18.44
N ARG A 64 2.02 1.03 -17.39
CA ARG A 64 2.39 0.65 -16.04
C ARG A 64 1.74 1.60 -15.06
N LEU A 65 1.23 1.02 -13.97
CA LEU A 65 0.83 1.76 -12.80
C LEU A 65 1.79 1.46 -11.66
N ARG A 66 1.93 2.42 -10.74
CA ARG A 66 2.77 2.30 -9.54
C ARG A 66 1.96 2.61 -8.31
N LEU A 67 2.20 1.85 -7.24
CA LEU A 67 1.73 2.18 -5.91
C LEU A 67 2.47 3.42 -5.39
N VAL A 68 1.71 4.36 -4.85
CA VAL A 68 2.22 5.46 -4.03
C VAL A 68 1.48 5.41 -2.69
N LEU A 69 2.21 5.45 -1.59
CA LEU A 69 1.69 5.48 -0.22
C LEU A 69 2.01 6.84 0.40
N PRO A 70 1.16 7.87 0.18
CA PRO A 70 1.37 9.20 0.74
C PRO A 70 1.05 9.21 2.24
N VAL A 71 1.82 10.01 2.99
CA VAL A 71 1.57 10.30 4.40
C VAL A 71 1.69 11.81 4.65
N PRO A 72 1.11 12.35 5.73
CA PRO A 72 1.30 13.76 6.06
C PRO A 72 2.79 14.14 6.11
N GLY A 73 3.20 15.09 5.26
CA GLY A 73 4.58 15.54 5.14
C GLY A 73 5.42 14.81 4.07
N ASP A 74 4.95 13.67 3.54
CA ASP A 74 5.61 12.94 2.46
C ASP A 74 4.60 12.44 1.42
N VAL A 75 4.43 13.23 0.36
CA VAL A 75 3.57 12.93 -0.80
C VAL A 75 4.39 12.62 -2.06
N ARG A 76 5.66 12.24 -1.90
CA ARG A 76 6.55 11.93 -3.03
C ARG A 76 5.92 10.83 -3.90
N GLY A 77 5.99 11.01 -5.21
CA GLY A 77 5.42 10.09 -6.19
C GLY A 77 4.01 10.47 -6.68
N LEU A 78 3.31 11.40 -6.02
CA LEU A 78 2.05 11.93 -6.53
C LEU A 78 2.29 13.06 -7.55
N PRO A 79 1.69 12.98 -8.74
CA PRO A 79 1.62 14.10 -9.67
C PRO A 79 0.89 15.31 -9.07
N ALA A 80 1.32 16.52 -9.42
CA ALA A 80 0.72 17.75 -8.93
C ALA A 80 -0.57 18.10 -9.71
N VAL A 81 -1.66 17.39 -9.39
CA VAL A 81 -3.00 17.60 -9.96
C VAL A 81 -3.98 18.03 -8.86
N PRO A 82 -4.91 18.96 -9.14
CA PRO A 82 -5.92 19.38 -8.16
C PRO A 82 -6.71 18.20 -7.58
N GLY A 83 -6.88 18.17 -6.26
CA GLY A 83 -7.66 17.14 -5.57
C GLY A 83 -6.93 15.81 -5.33
N LEU A 84 -6.00 15.41 -6.20
CA LEU A 84 -5.33 14.10 -6.10
C LEU A 84 -4.59 13.92 -4.77
N ALA A 85 -3.78 14.90 -4.35
CA ALA A 85 -3.01 14.78 -3.11
C ALA A 85 -3.91 14.64 -1.87
N ALA A 86 -5.01 15.39 -1.82
CA ALA A 86 -5.95 15.32 -0.70
C ALA A 86 -6.67 13.97 -0.65
N ALA A 87 -7.17 13.49 -1.78
CA ALA A 87 -7.83 12.18 -1.87
C ALA A 87 -6.85 11.04 -1.54
N ALA A 88 -5.66 11.07 -2.11
CA ALA A 88 -4.64 10.05 -1.87
C ALA A 88 -4.16 10.05 -0.41
N LEU A 89 -4.02 11.21 0.24
CA LEU A 89 -3.71 11.30 1.67
C LEU A 89 -4.85 10.76 2.56
N ALA A 90 -6.11 11.02 2.20
CA ALA A 90 -7.26 10.49 2.92
C ALA A 90 -7.37 8.96 2.80
N SER A 91 -7.10 8.42 1.61
CA SER A 91 -7.05 6.98 1.33
C SER A 91 -5.80 6.29 1.90
N GLY A 92 -4.70 7.05 2.06
CA GLY A 92 -3.37 6.53 2.41
C GLY A 92 -2.66 5.81 1.26
N GLN A 93 -3.26 5.80 0.06
CA GLN A 93 -2.74 5.07 -1.09
C GLN A 93 -3.26 5.63 -2.42
N ALA A 94 -2.49 5.43 -3.48
CA ALA A 94 -2.90 5.72 -4.85
C ALA A 94 -2.17 4.79 -5.84
N ALA A 95 -2.86 4.43 -6.92
CA ALA A 95 -2.25 3.78 -8.08
C ALA A 95 -2.03 4.83 -9.17
N VAL A 96 -0.78 5.13 -9.51
CA VAL A 96 -0.40 6.23 -10.40
C VAL A 96 0.15 5.68 -11.71
N GLY A 97 -0.52 5.97 -12.82
CA GLY A 97 -0.08 5.72 -14.19
C GLY A 97 0.61 6.93 -14.83
N GLU A 98 0.67 6.93 -16.15
CA GLU A 98 1.20 8.05 -16.96
C GLU A 98 0.13 9.11 -17.25
N ARG A 99 -1.10 8.67 -17.49
CA ARG A 99 -2.25 9.48 -17.94
C ARG A 99 -3.34 9.59 -16.87
N VAL A 100 -3.39 8.63 -15.94
CA VAL A 100 -4.40 8.62 -14.88
C VAL A 100 -3.85 8.10 -13.55
N ALA A 101 -4.33 8.70 -12.45
CA ALA A 101 -4.14 8.17 -11.10
C ALA A 101 -5.50 7.71 -10.54
N LEU A 102 -5.53 6.60 -9.81
CA LEU A 102 -6.73 6.09 -9.16
C LEU A 102 -6.50 6.00 -7.65
N VAL A 103 -7.48 6.51 -6.90
CA VAL A 103 -7.49 6.49 -5.44
C VAL A 103 -8.65 5.63 -4.96
N PRO A 104 -8.42 4.53 -4.21
CA PRO A 104 -9.48 3.72 -3.66
C PRO A 104 -10.03 4.31 -2.35
N GLU A 105 -11.34 4.26 -2.17
CA GLU A 105 -12.03 4.64 -0.94
C GLU A 105 -13.08 3.57 -0.60
N PRO A 106 -13.16 3.10 0.66
CA PRO A 106 -14.19 2.16 1.05
C PRO A 106 -15.57 2.85 1.01
N LEU A 107 -16.50 2.27 0.27
CA LEU A 107 -17.90 2.69 0.20
C LEU A 107 -18.77 1.66 0.94
N GLY A 108 -18.63 1.62 2.25
CA GLY A 108 -19.21 0.56 3.08
C GLY A 108 -18.32 -0.70 3.13
N PRO A 109 -18.83 -1.82 3.69
CA PRO A 109 -18.01 -2.98 4.01
C PRO A 109 -17.62 -3.83 2.80
N GLU A 110 -18.41 -3.81 1.73
CA GLU A 110 -18.27 -4.74 0.59
C GLU A 110 -17.95 -4.04 -0.74
N VAL A 111 -17.82 -2.72 -0.74
CA VAL A 111 -17.64 -1.93 -1.97
C VAL A 111 -16.43 -1.02 -1.87
N VAL A 112 -15.60 -1.01 -2.90
CA VAL A 112 -14.50 -0.05 -3.09
C VAL A 112 -14.85 0.89 -4.23
N GLN A 113 -14.92 2.19 -3.94
CA GLN A 113 -15.03 3.23 -4.96
C GLN A 113 -13.64 3.73 -5.32
N TRP A 114 -13.34 3.81 -6.61
CA TRP A 114 -12.13 4.41 -7.12
C TRP A 114 -12.45 5.77 -7.72
N THR A 115 -11.67 6.78 -7.36
CA THR A 115 -11.72 8.09 -7.98
C THR A 115 -10.51 8.22 -8.91
N ALA A 116 -10.78 8.35 -10.20
CA ALA A 116 -9.77 8.58 -11.21
C ALA A 116 -9.51 10.08 -11.38
N PHE A 117 -8.23 10.42 -11.53
CA PHE A 117 -7.73 11.78 -11.75
C PHE A 117 -6.94 11.78 -13.05
N SER A 118 -7.33 12.61 -14.01
CA SER A 118 -6.55 12.83 -15.24
C SER A 118 -5.21 13.48 -14.89
N LEU A 119 -4.14 12.96 -15.48
CA LEU A 119 -2.77 13.47 -15.35
C LEU A 119 -2.34 14.23 -16.61
N ASP A 120 -3.28 14.55 -17.50
CA ASP A 120 -3.00 15.26 -18.73
C ASP A 120 -2.38 16.63 -18.46
N GLY A 121 -1.18 16.85 -19.03
CA GLY A 121 -0.42 18.09 -18.82
C GLY A 121 0.27 18.19 -17.46
N ALA A 122 0.16 17.18 -16.59
CA ALA A 122 0.94 17.12 -15.36
C ALA A 122 2.40 16.78 -15.69
N LEU A 123 3.33 17.44 -14.99
CA LEU A 123 4.74 17.04 -15.04
C LEU A 123 4.86 15.64 -14.38
N PRO A 124 5.52 14.66 -15.01
CA PRO A 124 5.73 13.36 -14.40
C PRO A 124 6.48 13.54 -13.06
N PRO A 125 6.10 12.80 -12.02
CA PRO A 125 6.82 12.86 -10.76
C PRO A 125 8.28 12.45 -11.00
N PRO A 126 9.23 13.00 -10.22
CA PRO A 126 10.62 12.55 -10.31
C PRO A 126 10.67 11.03 -10.15
N PRO A 127 11.62 10.35 -10.82
CA PRO A 127 11.78 8.91 -10.64
C PRO A 127 11.91 8.62 -9.14
N PRO A 128 11.25 7.56 -8.64
CA PRO A 128 11.37 7.21 -7.23
C PRO A 128 12.85 7.09 -6.88
N ALA A 129 13.24 7.53 -5.68
CA ALA A 129 14.60 7.29 -5.21
C ALA A 129 14.78 5.76 -5.14
N GLU A 130 15.44 5.19 -6.14
CA GLU A 130 15.47 3.74 -6.36
C GLU A 130 16.32 3.06 -5.28
N GLY A 131 15.67 2.64 -4.19
CA GLY A 131 16.14 1.52 -3.40
C GLY A 131 15.85 0.23 -4.16
N THR A 132 16.85 -0.64 -4.32
CA THR A 132 16.60 -2.02 -4.78
C THR A 132 15.73 -2.76 -3.76
N LEU A 133 14.99 -3.80 -4.19
CA LEU A 133 14.28 -4.71 -3.27
C LEU A 133 15.18 -5.17 -2.11
N ARG A 134 16.47 -5.43 -2.38
CA ARG A 134 17.44 -5.82 -1.35
C ARG A 134 17.67 -4.72 -0.31
N SER A 135 17.79 -3.47 -0.75
CA SER A 135 17.93 -2.34 0.19
C SER A 135 16.68 -2.13 1.04
N ALA A 136 15.49 -2.25 0.44
CA ALA A 136 14.22 -2.17 1.17
C ALA A 136 14.08 -3.30 2.21
N SER A 137 14.48 -4.53 1.85
CA SER A 137 14.53 -5.65 2.82
C SER A 137 15.48 -5.36 3.98
N GLY A 138 16.69 -4.86 3.70
CA GLY A 138 17.67 -4.54 4.72
C GLY A 138 17.21 -3.41 5.64
N ALA A 139 16.59 -2.37 5.08
CA ALA A 139 16.02 -1.26 5.85
C ALA A 139 14.87 -1.73 6.76
N LEU A 140 13.99 -2.60 6.26
CA LEU A 140 12.93 -3.21 7.06
C LEU A 140 13.50 -4.03 8.23
N ASP A 141 14.50 -4.87 7.98
CA ASP A 141 15.11 -5.72 9.02
C ASP A 141 15.83 -4.89 10.10
N LEU A 142 16.50 -3.82 9.68
CA LEU A 142 17.13 -2.87 10.58
C LEU A 142 16.07 -2.16 11.45
N ALA A 143 15.01 -1.63 10.83
CA ALA A 143 13.95 -0.91 11.53
C ALA A 143 13.21 -1.80 12.54
N ILE A 144 12.95 -3.07 12.20
CA ILE A 144 12.38 -4.05 13.14
C ILE A 144 13.29 -4.24 14.35
N THR A 145 14.58 -4.45 14.11
CA THR A 145 15.57 -4.69 15.17
C THR A 145 15.75 -3.47 16.08
N GLU A 146 15.84 -2.28 15.50
CA GLU A 146 15.97 -1.02 16.25
C GLU A 146 14.71 -0.70 17.05
N SER A 147 13.54 -0.95 16.49
CA SER A 147 12.27 -0.77 17.19
C SER A 147 12.15 -1.74 18.36
N ALA A 148 12.44 -3.02 18.17
CA ALA A 148 12.42 -4.02 19.24
C ALA A 148 13.39 -3.64 20.38
N ARG A 149 14.61 -3.17 20.05
CA ARG A 149 15.59 -2.70 21.04
C ARG A 149 15.07 -1.48 21.80
N THR A 150 14.52 -0.49 21.10
CA THR A 150 14.00 0.74 21.70
C THR A 150 12.81 0.43 22.61
N LEU A 151 11.88 -0.42 22.17
CA LEU A 151 10.73 -0.84 22.97
C LEU A 151 11.15 -1.61 24.24
N ALA A 152 12.16 -2.48 24.14
CA ALA A 152 12.72 -3.19 25.29
C ALA A 152 13.40 -2.27 26.30
N GLN A 153 14.15 -1.27 25.83
CA GLN A 153 14.79 -0.26 26.70
C GLN A 153 13.79 0.64 27.42
N LEU A 154 12.62 0.88 26.81
CA LEU A 154 11.54 1.67 27.38
C LEU A 154 10.66 0.88 28.38
N ASP A 155 11.02 -0.38 28.69
CA ASP A 155 10.28 -1.32 29.57
C ASP A 155 8.79 -1.45 29.21
N LEU A 156 8.47 -1.32 27.91
CA LEU A 156 7.11 -1.41 27.37
C LEU A 156 6.57 -2.85 27.39
N ALA A 157 7.42 -3.84 27.65
CA ALA A 157 7.02 -5.25 27.80
C ALA A 157 6.08 -5.46 29.01
N ARG A 158 6.14 -4.58 30.03
CA ARG A 158 5.15 -4.57 31.11
C ARG A 158 3.77 -4.06 30.67
N TRP A 159 3.67 -3.36 29.54
CA TRP A 159 2.50 -2.55 29.21
C TRP A 159 1.45 -3.29 28.38
N HIS A 160 1.83 -4.29 27.57
CA HIS A 160 0.86 -5.10 26.81
C HIS A 160 1.31 -6.56 26.70
N PRO A 161 0.80 -7.47 27.54
CA PRO A 161 1.14 -8.90 27.51
C PRO A 161 0.69 -9.62 26.23
N GLU A 162 -0.09 -8.97 25.38
CA GLU A 162 -0.66 -9.54 24.14
C GLU A 162 0.28 -9.40 22.94
N VAL A 163 1.23 -8.45 22.98
CA VAL A 163 2.20 -8.19 21.90
C VAL A 163 3.02 -9.44 21.53
N PRO A 164 3.55 -10.25 22.48
CA PRO A 164 4.25 -11.50 22.14
C PRO A 164 3.38 -12.52 21.40
N GLY A 165 2.07 -12.61 21.72
CA GLY A 165 1.13 -13.49 21.03
C GLY A 165 0.86 -13.04 19.60
N LEU A 166 0.67 -11.73 19.41
CA LEU A 166 0.56 -11.11 18.09
C LEU A 166 1.81 -11.35 17.24
N LEU A 167 3.01 -11.21 17.83
CA LEU A 167 4.29 -11.51 17.17
C LEU A 167 4.44 -13.00 16.83
N ALA A 168 3.96 -13.91 17.68
CA ALA A 168 4.00 -15.35 17.42
C ALA A 168 3.07 -15.76 16.26
N ASP A 169 1.91 -15.11 16.13
CA ASP A 169 1.02 -15.30 14.98
C ASP A 169 1.62 -14.75 13.67
N LEU A 170 2.56 -13.79 13.73
CA LEU A 170 3.35 -13.39 12.55
C LEU A 170 4.28 -14.48 12.04
N ALA A 171 4.68 -15.43 12.89
CA ALA A 171 5.56 -16.52 12.49
C ALA A 171 4.82 -17.58 11.64
N ARG A 172 3.48 -17.54 11.61
CA ARG A 172 2.68 -18.46 10.78
C ARG A 172 2.64 -17.96 9.33
N PRO A 173 3.11 -18.77 8.35
CA PRO A 173 3.00 -18.42 6.95
C PRO A 173 1.51 -18.40 6.56
N LYS A 174 1.00 -17.21 6.24
CA LYS A 174 -0.24 -17.04 5.48
C LYS A 174 0.13 -16.76 4.03
N PRO A 175 -0.60 -17.30 3.04
CA PRO A 175 -0.45 -16.84 1.66
C PRO A 175 -0.66 -15.33 1.67
N ALA A 176 0.27 -14.56 1.12
CA ALA A 176 0.04 -13.16 0.82
C ALA A 176 -0.46 -13.12 -0.63
N PRO A 177 -1.77 -13.07 -0.89
CA PRO A 177 -2.26 -12.86 -2.24
C PRO A 177 -2.02 -11.38 -2.57
N GLY A 178 -1.35 -11.11 -3.67
CA GLY A 178 -1.20 -9.72 -4.08
C GLY A 178 -0.29 -9.49 -5.26
N LEU A 179 0.66 -10.40 -5.52
CA LEU A 179 1.56 -10.29 -6.67
C LEU A 179 1.27 -11.41 -7.69
N PRO A 180 1.40 -11.12 -8.99
CA PRO A 180 1.39 -12.13 -10.05
C PRO A 180 2.42 -13.25 -9.83
N GLN A 181 2.11 -14.45 -10.32
CA GLN A 181 2.90 -15.69 -10.10
C GLN A 181 4.37 -15.63 -10.55
N ASP A 182 4.69 -14.76 -11.51
CA ASP A 182 6.01 -14.61 -12.10
C ASP A 182 6.85 -13.51 -11.43
N HIS A 183 6.39 -12.93 -10.31
CA HIS A 183 7.14 -11.92 -9.57
C HIS A 183 8.39 -12.49 -8.88
N ASP A 184 9.36 -11.60 -8.64
CA ASP A 184 10.57 -11.91 -7.87
C ASP A 184 10.20 -12.50 -6.50
N PRO A 185 10.68 -13.71 -6.15
CA PRO A 185 10.45 -14.32 -4.83
C PRO A 185 10.84 -13.42 -3.66
N LEU A 186 11.82 -12.53 -3.86
CA LEU A 186 12.21 -11.54 -2.86
C LEU A 186 11.10 -10.50 -2.63
N ALA A 187 10.41 -10.05 -3.68
CA ALA A 187 9.28 -9.12 -3.54
C ALA A 187 8.13 -9.76 -2.74
N LEU A 188 7.81 -11.02 -3.03
CA LEU A 188 6.81 -11.80 -2.26
C LEU A 188 7.19 -11.92 -0.78
N SER A 189 8.45 -12.25 -0.50
CA SER A 189 8.98 -12.39 0.87
C SER A 189 8.93 -11.07 1.65
N ILE A 190 9.40 -9.98 1.02
CA ILE A 190 9.40 -8.64 1.61
C ILE A 190 7.97 -8.17 1.86
N LEU A 191 7.07 -8.29 0.88
CA LEU A 191 5.67 -7.88 1.02
C LEU A 191 5.00 -8.63 2.17
N GLY A 192 5.12 -9.96 2.19
CA GLY A 192 4.55 -10.77 3.25
C GLY A 192 5.06 -10.37 4.64
N ARG A 193 6.35 -10.05 4.78
CA ARG A 193 6.93 -9.55 6.03
C ARG A 193 6.43 -8.16 6.39
N ALA A 194 6.40 -7.24 5.44
CA ALA A 194 5.98 -5.85 5.66
C ALA A 194 4.49 -5.77 6.05
N LEU A 195 3.60 -6.51 5.38
CA LEU A 195 2.16 -6.56 5.72
C LEU A 195 1.90 -7.12 7.12
N ARG A 196 2.72 -8.07 7.55
CA ARG A 196 2.68 -8.61 8.91
C ARG A 196 3.06 -7.55 9.93
N VAL A 197 4.18 -6.86 9.72
CA VAL A 197 4.59 -5.76 10.61
C VAL A 197 3.57 -4.62 10.60
N ALA A 198 3.00 -4.28 9.44
CA ALA A 198 1.93 -3.29 9.32
C ALA A 198 0.72 -3.64 10.20
N ALA A 199 0.25 -4.89 10.15
CA ALA A 199 -0.86 -5.34 10.98
C ALA A 199 -0.56 -5.26 12.49
N VAL A 200 0.69 -5.49 12.90
CA VAL A 200 1.08 -5.31 14.31
C VAL A 200 1.15 -3.84 14.69
N LEU A 201 1.65 -2.98 13.80
CA LEU A 201 1.62 -1.53 14.01
C LEU A 201 0.18 -1.04 14.16
N ASP A 202 -0.75 -1.49 13.31
CA ASP A 202 -2.17 -1.13 13.41
C ASP A 202 -2.74 -1.51 14.77
N LEU A 203 -2.50 -2.75 15.24
CA LEU A 203 -2.96 -3.21 16.55
C LEU A 203 -2.32 -2.41 17.68
N ALA A 204 -1.00 -2.19 17.61
CA ALA A 204 -0.27 -1.42 18.60
C ALA A 204 -0.73 0.05 18.66
N LEU A 205 -1.24 0.60 17.54
CA LEU A 205 -1.82 1.95 17.48
C LEU A 205 -3.29 1.97 17.94
N ALA A 206 -4.07 0.93 17.62
CA ALA A 206 -5.49 0.77 17.93
C ALA A 206 -5.79 0.44 19.41
N ASP A 207 -4.85 -0.17 20.14
CA ASP A 207 -4.93 -0.44 21.60
C ASP A 207 -4.86 0.85 22.44
N ALA A 208 -5.87 1.70 22.26
CA ALA A 208 -6.16 2.89 23.04
C ALA A 208 -7.45 2.71 23.87
N PRO A 209 -7.61 1.57 24.57
CA PRO A 209 -7.97 1.67 25.98
C PRO A 209 -7.30 0.57 26.82
N GLY A 210 -6.32 0.93 27.68
CA GLY A 210 -5.84 -0.01 28.69
C GLY A 210 -4.62 0.40 29.52
N GLY A 211 -3.68 1.18 28.97
CA GLY A 211 -2.41 1.44 29.70
C GLY A 211 -1.76 2.83 29.54
N ALA A 212 -2.16 3.65 28.54
CA ALA A 212 -1.58 4.97 28.34
C ALA A 212 -2.43 6.06 29.04
N VAL A 213 -1.95 6.54 30.19
CA VAL A 213 -2.67 7.48 31.08
C VAL A 213 -2.51 8.96 30.66
N THR A 214 -1.78 9.31 29.59
CA THR A 214 -1.73 10.71 29.10
C THR A 214 -1.45 10.83 27.59
N SER A 215 -1.92 11.92 26.96
CA SER A 215 -1.65 12.28 25.55
C SER A 215 -0.15 12.33 25.20
N GLY A 216 0.70 12.68 26.16
CA GLY A 216 2.16 12.69 25.98
C GLY A 216 2.79 11.29 25.85
N GLN A 217 2.18 10.25 26.42
CA GLN A 217 2.66 8.87 26.26
C GLN A 217 2.32 8.31 24.88
N ALA A 218 1.12 8.61 24.36
CA ALA A 218 0.73 8.25 23.00
C ALA A 218 1.66 8.92 21.96
N ALA A 219 1.94 10.22 22.10
CA ALA A 219 2.85 10.94 21.20
C ALA A 219 4.29 10.38 21.19
N ARG A 220 4.80 9.93 22.34
CA ARG A 220 6.11 9.27 22.44
C ARG A 220 6.12 7.90 21.76
N ARG A 221 5.06 7.10 21.95
CA ARG A 221 4.89 5.81 21.27
C ARG A 221 4.91 6.00 19.76
N ASP A 222 4.13 6.95 19.26
CA ASP A 222 4.06 7.23 17.82
C ASP A 222 5.41 7.71 17.28
N ALA A 223 6.15 8.51 18.03
CA ALA A 223 7.50 8.93 17.65
C ALA A 223 8.50 7.75 17.57
N VAL A 224 8.38 6.76 18.46
CA VAL A 224 9.23 5.55 18.48
C VAL A 224 8.86 4.60 17.33
N LEU A 225 7.58 4.46 17.01
CA LEU A 225 7.11 3.54 15.96
C LEU A 225 7.16 4.13 14.55
N ARG A 226 7.26 5.46 14.40
CA ARG A 226 7.29 6.13 13.08
C ARG A 226 8.38 5.58 12.14
N PRO A 227 9.64 5.38 12.56
CA PRO A 227 10.67 4.81 11.67
C PRO A 227 10.32 3.40 11.16
N LEU A 228 9.66 2.58 12.00
CA LEU A 228 9.19 1.26 11.58
C LEU A 228 8.06 1.37 10.55
N GLY A 229 7.12 2.29 10.77
CA GLY A 229 6.06 2.60 9.81
C GLY A 229 6.60 3.07 8.46
N ASP A 230 7.62 3.93 8.46
CA ASP A 230 8.28 4.38 7.23
C ASP A 230 8.98 3.22 6.51
N ALA A 231 9.72 2.37 7.22
CA ALA A 231 10.38 1.21 6.61
C ALA A 231 9.37 0.18 6.05
N VAL A 232 8.24 -0.03 6.73
CA VAL A 232 7.13 -0.85 6.22
C VAL A 232 6.55 -0.26 4.93
N ARG A 233 6.27 1.05 4.93
CA ARG A 233 5.74 1.78 3.77
C ARG A 233 6.68 1.69 2.57
N GLU A 234 7.98 1.87 2.78
CA GLU A 234 9.01 1.71 1.74
C GLU A 234 9.08 0.27 1.22
N ALA A 235 9.05 -0.73 2.11
CA ALA A 235 9.08 -2.14 1.74
C ALA A 235 7.85 -2.58 0.93
N VAL A 236 6.65 -2.16 1.34
CA VAL A 236 5.40 -2.40 0.59
C VAL A 236 5.45 -1.74 -0.78
N THR A 237 5.86 -0.46 -0.82
CA THR A 237 5.97 0.31 -2.07
C THR A 237 6.98 -0.35 -3.03
N ALA A 238 8.14 -0.77 -2.53
CA ALA A 238 9.16 -1.43 -3.33
C ALA A 238 8.69 -2.79 -3.87
N ALA A 239 7.99 -3.58 -3.05
CA ALA A 239 7.52 -4.91 -3.45
C ALA A 239 6.42 -4.85 -4.52
N TYR A 240 5.42 -3.96 -4.38
CA TYR A 240 4.37 -3.81 -5.40
C TYR A 240 4.87 -3.15 -6.69
N ASN A 241 5.89 -2.30 -6.61
CA ASN A 241 6.45 -1.61 -7.77
C ASN A 241 7.56 -2.39 -8.46
N ALA A 242 8.02 -3.52 -7.90
CA ALA A 242 9.01 -4.36 -8.54
C ALA A 242 8.48 -4.96 -9.84
N LEU A 243 9.31 -4.96 -10.88
CA LEU A 243 9.02 -5.64 -12.13
C LEU A 243 9.83 -6.93 -12.20
N PRO A 244 9.26 -8.03 -12.72
CA PRO A 244 10.03 -9.21 -13.05
C PRO A 244 11.09 -8.87 -14.10
N ARG A 245 12.24 -9.54 -14.00
CA ARG A 245 13.37 -9.38 -14.93
C ARG A 245 13.14 -10.10 -16.24
#